data_AF-A0A847GWM3-F1
#
_entry.id   AF-A0A847GWM3-F1
#
_cell.length_a   1.000
_cell.length_b   1.000
_cell.length_c   1.000
_cell.angle_alpha   90.00
_cell.angle_beta   90.00
_cell.angle_gamma   90.00
#
_symmetry.space_group_name_H-M   'P 1'
#
loop_
_entity.id
_entity.type
_entity.pdbx_description
1 polymer ?
#
loop_
_entity_poly.entity_id
_entity_poly.type
_entity_poly.pdbx_seq_one_letter_code
_entity_poly.pdbx_strand_id
1 'polypeptide(L)'
;MQRIFFFVALCSVAFLVAGCGEEPAAVREAEKNREVIEQLPPEDREAALEQAKCPVCGEALGSKGPPVKAEVGGQTMFFDTQSCADSFVRAPAKYRSKLTE
;
A
#
# COMPACT_ATOMS: atom_id res chain seq x y z
N MET A 1 45.07 -10.85 51.45
CA MET A 1 44.87 -12.23 50.95
C MET A 1 43.37 -12.46 50.84
N GLN A 2 42.83 -12.34 49.62
CA GLN A 2 42.19 -13.47 48.91
C GLN A 2 40.67 -13.48 49.25
N ARG A 3 39.72 -12.94 48.48
CA ARG A 3 39.57 -12.92 47.02
C ARG A 3 38.51 -11.89 46.62
N ILE A 4 38.96 -10.87 45.90
CA ILE A 4 38.15 -10.11 44.96
C ILE A 4 38.04 -11.01 43.72
N PHE A 5 36.88 -11.63 43.51
CA PHE A 5 36.47 -12.17 42.22
C PHE A 5 35.07 -11.62 41.98
N PHE A 6 35.02 -10.41 41.41
CA PHE A 6 34.73 -10.26 39.98
C PHE A 6 33.27 -10.62 39.69
N PHE A 7 32.46 -9.60 39.99
CA PHE A 7 31.11 -9.32 39.55
C PHE A 7 31.08 -9.09 38.01
N VAL A 8 31.66 -10.01 37.25
CA VAL A 8 31.71 -10.01 35.78
C VAL A 8 30.74 -11.08 35.32
N ALA A 9 29.54 -10.65 34.94
CA ALA A 9 29.19 -10.26 33.57
C ALA A 9 29.04 -11.49 32.67
N LEU A 10 27.99 -11.44 31.85
CA LEU A 10 27.58 -12.43 30.86
C LEU A 10 27.02 -13.73 31.44
N CYS A 11 25.70 -13.74 31.66
CA CYS A 11 24.89 -14.82 31.12
C CYS A 11 23.43 -14.37 30.99
N SER A 12 23.05 -14.17 29.73
CA SER A 12 21.70 -14.44 29.24
C SER A 12 20.58 -13.49 29.67
N VAL A 13 20.70 -12.22 29.26
CA VAL A 13 19.51 -11.57 28.68
C VAL A 13 19.33 -12.16 27.28
N ALA A 14 18.89 -13.42 27.23
CA ALA A 14 18.29 -13.97 26.03
C ALA A 14 16.90 -13.34 25.93
N PHE A 15 16.86 -12.08 25.50
CA PHE A 15 15.69 -11.48 24.89
C PHE A 15 15.52 -12.19 23.54
N LEU A 16 15.04 -13.44 23.60
CA LEU A 16 14.56 -14.18 22.45
C LEU A 16 13.23 -13.55 22.08
N VAL A 17 13.28 -12.38 21.43
CA VAL A 17 12.14 -11.86 20.69
C VAL A 17 11.93 -12.84 19.55
N ALA A 18 11.05 -13.81 19.78
CA ALA A 18 10.36 -14.48 18.70
C ALA A 18 9.67 -13.38 17.90
N GLY A 19 10.27 -13.03 16.77
CA GLY A 19 9.66 -12.17 15.78
C GLY A 19 8.36 -12.81 15.29
N CYS A 20 7.23 -12.34 15.81
CA CYS A 20 6.10 -12.04 14.96
C CYS A 20 6.16 -10.53 14.81
N GLY A 21 6.65 -10.07 13.67
CA GLY A 21 6.79 -8.66 13.39
C GLY A 21 5.47 -7.94 13.64
N GLU A 22 5.46 -7.07 14.65
CA GLU A 22 4.55 -5.94 14.64
C GLU A 22 5.15 -4.95 13.63
N GLU A 23 5.02 -5.31 12.36
CA GLU A 23 5.17 -4.36 11.28
C GLU A 23 4.15 -3.24 11.49
N PRO A 24 4.52 -1.96 11.31
CA PRO A 24 3.60 -0.86 11.53
C PRO A 24 2.37 -1.09 10.66
N ALA A 25 1.16 -0.97 11.24
CA ALA A 25 -0.10 -1.31 10.56
C ALA A 25 -0.20 -0.77 9.12
N ALA A 26 0.39 0.40 8.87
CA ALA A 26 0.48 1.03 7.55
C ALA A 26 1.18 0.20 6.45
N VAL A 27 2.24 -0.56 6.75
CA VAL A 27 2.92 -1.38 5.72
C VAL A 27 2.16 -2.67 5.41
N ARG A 28 1.53 -3.32 6.41
CA ARG A 28 0.68 -4.51 6.18
C ARG A 28 -0.53 -4.16 5.32
N GLU A 29 -1.06 -2.95 5.48
CA GLU A 29 -2.18 -2.47 4.67
C GLU A 29 -1.76 -2.24 3.21
N ALA A 30 -0.57 -1.67 2.99
CA ALA A 30 -0.03 -1.52 1.63
C ALA A 30 0.26 -2.88 0.95
N GLU A 31 0.73 -3.88 1.68
CA GLU A 31 0.95 -5.23 1.14
C GLU A 31 -0.37 -5.93 0.76
N LYS A 32 -1.37 -5.87 1.65
CA LYS A 32 -2.72 -6.38 1.36
C LYS A 32 -3.33 -5.69 0.14
N ASN A 33 -3.15 -4.37 0.03
CA ASN A 33 -3.63 -3.61 -1.12
C ASN A 33 -2.96 -4.09 -2.42
N ARG A 34 -1.66 -4.42 -2.37
CA ARG A 34 -0.93 -4.99 -3.49
C ARG A 34 -1.44 -6.38 -3.87
N GLU A 35 -1.73 -7.24 -2.90
CA GLU A 35 -2.31 -8.57 -3.13
C GLU A 35 -3.65 -8.47 -3.87
N VAL A 36 -4.48 -7.49 -3.50
CA VAL A 36 -5.74 -7.21 -4.20
C VAL A 36 -5.50 -6.75 -5.65
N ILE A 37 -4.47 -5.94 -5.89
CA ILE A 37 -4.07 -5.51 -7.25
C ILE A 37 -3.49 -6.70 -8.04
N GLU A 38 -2.83 -7.65 -7.39
CA GLU A 38 -2.25 -8.84 -8.02
C GLU A 38 -3.28 -9.81 -8.61
N GLN A 39 -4.52 -9.77 -8.11
CA GLN A 39 -5.64 -10.54 -8.62
C GLN A 39 -6.17 -10.02 -9.98
N LEU A 40 -5.72 -8.84 -10.42
CA LEU A 40 -6.05 -8.29 -11.73
C LEU A 40 -5.29 -9.00 -12.86
N PRO A 41 -5.81 -8.93 -14.10
CA PRO A 41 -5.05 -9.29 -15.30
C PRO A 41 -3.68 -8.60 -15.31
N PRO A 42 -2.63 -9.24 -15.86
CA PRO A 42 -1.27 -8.71 -15.80
C PRO A 42 -1.13 -7.31 -16.41
N GLU A 43 -1.89 -7.03 -17.48
CA GLU A 43 -1.97 -5.72 -18.12
C GLU A 43 -2.59 -4.64 -17.22
N ASP A 44 -3.66 -4.99 -16.49
CA ASP A 44 -4.36 -4.09 -15.59
C ASP A 44 -3.58 -3.89 -14.28
N ARG A 45 -2.87 -4.93 -13.81
CA ARG A 45 -2.05 -4.90 -12.60
C ARG A 45 -0.90 -3.91 -12.72
N GLU A 46 -0.16 -3.93 -13.82
CA GLU A 46 0.99 -3.04 -14.01
C GLU A 46 0.55 -1.58 -14.02
N ALA A 47 -0.48 -1.26 -14.79
CA ALA A 47 -1.01 0.11 -14.87
C ALA A 47 -1.65 0.59 -13.55
N ALA A 48 -2.29 -0.30 -12.78
CA ALA A 48 -2.77 0.01 -11.44
C ALA A 48 -1.63 0.28 -10.45
N LEU A 49 -0.52 -0.47 -10.54
CA LEU A 49 0.66 -0.27 -9.70
C LEU A 49 1.41 1.03 -10.05
N GLU A 50 1.51 1.37 -11.34
CA GLU A 50 2.07 2.65 -11.79
C GLU A 50 1.27 3.84 -11.25
N GLN A 51 -0.06 3.72 -11.26
CA GLN A 51 -0.92 4.77 -10.73
C GLN A 51 -0.85 4.86 -9.20
N ALA A 52 -0.80 3.71 -8.51
CA ALA A 52 -0.74 3.49 -7.05
C ALA A 52 -1.89 4.09 -6.21
N LYS A 53 -2.42 5.27 -6.57
CA LYS A 53 -3.44 6.02 -5.85
C LYS A 53 -4.63 6.37 -6.76
N CYS A 54 -5.81 6.47 -6.17
CA CYS A 54 -7.02 6.90 -6.85
C CYS A 54 -6.99 8.42 -7.12
N PRO A 55 -7.19 8.90 -8.37
CA PRO A 55 -7.13 10.33 -8.70
C PRO A 55 -8.31 11.15 -8.15
N VAL A 56 -9.36 10.48 -7.68
CA VAL A 56 -10.57 11.13 -7.13
C VAL A 56 -10.41 11.38 -5.63
N CYS A 57 -10.12 10.34 -4.85
CA CYS A 57 -10.02 10.42 -3.39
C CYS A 57 -8.58 10.53 -2.85
N GLY A 58 -7.57 10.14 -3.63
CA GLY A 58 -6.17 10.13 -3.21
C GLY A 58 -5.75 8.90 -2.39
N GLU A 59 -6.66 7.96 -2.13
CA GLU A 59 -6.38 6.72 -1.40
C GLU A 59 -5.59 5.73 -2.26
N ALA A 60 -4.86 4.81 -1.61
CA ALA A 60 -4.15 3.73 -2.30
C ALA A 60 -5.14 2.78 -2.98
N LEU A 61 -4.84 2.40 -4.22
CA LEU A 61 -5.61 1.37 -4.93
C LEU A 61 -5.51 0.04 -4.17
N GLY A 62 -6.59 -0.74 -4.13
CA GLY A 62 -6.65 -2.00 -3.37
C GLY A 62 -7.16 -1.85 -1.93
N SER A 63 -7.23 -0.63 -1.39
CA SER A 63 -7.67 -0.37 0.00
C SER A 63 -9.11 -0.83 0.27
N LYS A 64 -10.04 -0.54 -0.64
CA LYS A 64 -11.47 -0.90 -0.49
C LYS A 64 -11.90 -2.10 -1.34
N GLY A 65 -10.98 -2.70 -2.09
CA GLY A 65 -11.27 -3.82 -2.97
C GLY A 65 -10.54 -3.73 -4.31
N PRO A 66 -10.88 -4.64 -5.24
CA PRO A 66 -10.22 -4.71 -6.55
C PRO A 66 -10.44 -3.40 -7.34
N PRO A 67 -9.37 -2.78 -7.86
CA PRO A 67 -9.47 -1.57 -8.66
C PRO A 67 -10.38 -1.74 -9.88
N VAL A 68 -11.20 -0.74 -10.14
CA VAL A 68 -12.06 -0.63 -11.31
C VAL A 68 -11.31 0.12 -12.41
N LYS A 69 -11.23 -0.46 -13.61
CA LYS A 69 -10.70 0.21 -14.79
C LYS A 69 -11.77 1.02 -15.51
N ALA A 70 -11.43 2.21 -15.98
CA ALA A 70 -12.24 2.97 -16.92
C ALA A 70 -11.36 3.71 -17.93
N GLU A 71 -11.79 3.71 -19.19
CA GLU A 71 -11.14 4.50 -20.23
C GLU A 71 -11.69 5.92 -20.23
N VAL A 72 -10.80 6.91 -20.07
CA VAL A 72 -11.20 8.32 -20.02
C VAL A 72 -10.27 9.14 -20.88
N GLY A 73 -10.81 9.70 -21.97
CA GLY A 73 -10.07 10.54 -22.90
C GLY A 73 -8.85 9.85 -23.51
N GLY A 74 -8.99 8.57 -23.89
CA GLY A 74 -7.96 7.76 -24.55
C GLY A 74 -6.89 7.17 -23.63
N GLN A 75 -7.06 7.28 -22.30
CA GLN A 75 -6.17 6.69 -21.31
C GLN A 75 -6.94 5.76 -20.38
N THR A 76 -6.38 4.60 -20.08
CA THR A 76 -6.89 3.68 -19.07
C THR A 76 -6.54 4.20 -17.68
N MET A 77 -7.53 4.35 -16.82
CA MET A 77 -7.38 4.83 -15.45
C MET A 77 -8.00 3.84 -14.46
N PHE A 78 -7.41 3.72 -13.28
CA PHE A 78 -7.86 2.82 -12.22
C PHE A 78 -8.48 3.59 -11.06
N PHE A 79 -9.52 3.02 -10.47
CA PHE A 79 -10.27 3.63 -9.38
C PHE A 79 -10.47 2.62 -8.27
N ASP A 80 -10.38 3.08 -7.02
CA ASP A 80 -10.64 2.24 -5.83
C ASP A 80 -12.08 1.68 -5.80
N THR A 81 -13.03 2.41 -6.38
CA THR A 81 -14.46 2.10 -6.38
C THR A 81 -15.16 2.60 -7.64
N GLN A 82 -16.29 1.97 -7.99
CA GLN A 82 -17.14 2.36 -9.13
C GLN A 82 -17.58 3.83 -9.04
N SER A 83 -17.93 4.30 -7.85
CA SER A 83 -18.35 5.69 -7.61
C SER A 83 -17.25 6.71 -7.92
N CYS A 84 -15.98 6.35 -7.69
CA CYS A 84 -14.85 7.17 -8.10
C CYS A 84 -14.74 7.22 -9.63
N ALA A 85 -14.88 6.09 -10.32
CA ALA A 85 -14.89 6.05 -11.78
C ALA A 85 -16.02 6.91 -12.37
N ASP A 86 -17.25 6.79 -11.84
CA ASP A 86 -18.39 7.61 -12.26
C ASP A 86 -18.16 9.11 -12.04
N SER A 87 -17.60 9.46 -10.87
CA SER A 87 -17.27 10.86 -10.55
C SER A 87 -16.23 11.42 -11.52
N PHE A 88 -15.22 10.62 -11.85
CA PHE A 88 -14.18 11.00 -12.77
C PHE A 88 -14.71 11.15 -14.20
N VAL A 89 -15.53 10.22 -14.69
CA VAL A 89 -16.14 10.29 -16.04
C VAL A 89 -17.05 11.52 -16.18
N ARG A 90 -17.74 11.93 -15.11
CA ARG A 90 -18.58 13.14 -15.12
C ARG A 90 -17.78 14.44 -15.16
N ALA A 91 -16.57 14.46 -14.60
CA ALA A 91 -15.75 15.67 -14.52
C ALA A 91 -14.24 15.36 -14.66
N PRO A 92 -13.78 14.81 -15.78
CA PRO A 92 -12.41 14.30 -15.90
C PRO A 92 -11.37 15.43 -15.83
N ALA A 93 -11.72 16.60 -16.37
CA ALA A 93 -10.88 17.80 -16.29
C ALA A 93 -10.60 18.25 -14.84
N LYS A 94 -11.54 18.01 -13.91
CA LYS A 94 -11.41 18.40 -12.49
C LYS A 94 -10.36 17.57 -11.76
N TYR A 95 -10.26 16.27 -12.09
CA TYR A 95 -9.40 15.33 -11.39
C TYR A 95 -8.05 15.14 -12.08
N ARG A 96 -7.98 15.29 -13.41
CA ARG A 96 -6.72 15.26 -14.16
C ARG A 96 -5.71 16.30 -13.68
N SER A 97 -6.17 17.47 -13.25
CA SER A 97 -5.29 18.52 -12.71
C SER A 97 -4.50 18.09 -11.46
N LYS A 98 -4.91 17.02 -10.76
CA LYS A 98 -4.21 16.50 -9.58
C LYS A 98 -3.10 15.50 -9.90
N LEU A 99 -2.97 15.07 -11.16
CA LEU A 99 -1.95 14.12 -11.61
C LEU A 99 -0.74 14.81 -12.27
N THR A 100 -0.73 16.14 -12.37
CA THR A 100 0.28 16.93 -13.12
C THR A 100 1.01 17.93 -12.23
N GLU A 101 1.36 17.55 -11.00
CA GLU A 101 2.26 18.32 -10.12
C GLU A 101 3.43 17.46 -9.66
#